data_AF-A0A293N305-F1
#
_entry.id   AF-A0A293N305-F1
#
_cell.length_a   1.000
_cell.length_b   1.000
_cell.length_c   1.000
_cell.angle_alpha   90.00
_cell.angle_beta   90.00
_cell.angle_gamma   90.00
#
_symmetry.space_group_name_H-M   'P 1'
#
loop_
_entity.id
_entity.type
_entity.pdbx_description
1 polymer ?
#
loop_
_entity_poly.entity_id
_entity_poly.type
_entity_poly.pdbx_seq_one_letter_code
_entity_poly.pdbx_strand_id
1 'polypeptide(L)'
;MKSTINQKLLESGERDRLKELLRNRLIECGWKDQLKAHCKEIIKEKGVENVTVDDLIAEITPKGRATVPDSIKRELLQEIRKFLAEQQCSS
;
A
#
# COMPACT_ATOMS: atom_id res chain seq x y z
N MET A 1 -5.08 -11.85 19.19
CA MET A 1 -4.73 -12.54 17.92
C MET A 1 -4.17 -11.58 16.86
N LYS A 2 -4.95 -10.64 16.30
CA LYS A 2 -4.42 -9.68 15.30
C LYS A 2 -3.25 -8.83 15.82
N SER A 3 -3.31 -8.39 17.08
CA SER A 3 -2.24 -7.65 17.76
C SER A 3 -0.94 -8.46 17.85
N THR A 4 -1.03 -9.73 18.24
CA THR A 4 0.11 -10.65 18.35
C THR A 4 0.78 -10.90 17.01
N ILE A 5 0.00 -11.05 15.94
CA ILE A 5 0.53 -11.20 14.57
C ILE A 5 1.27 -9.93 14.14
N ASN A 6 0.66 -8.76 14.35
CA ASN A 6 1.28 -7.48 13.99
C ASN A 6 2.58 -7.24 14.76
N GLN A 7 2.64 -7.65 16.03
CA GLN A 7 3.84 -7.55 16.85
C GLN A 7 4.96 -8.45 16.31
N LYS A 8 4.68 -9.72 16.01
CA LYS A 8 5.65 -10.63 15.39
C LYS A 8 6.18 -10.12 14.05
N LEU A 9 5.31 -9.55 13.21
CA LEU A 9 5.71 -8.95 11.93
C LEU A 9 6.61 -7.72 12.13
N LEU A 10 6.39 -6.95 13.21
CA LEU A 10 7.20 -5.78 13.51
C LEU A 10 8.57 -6.15 14.08
N GLU A 11 8.61 -7.05 15.06
CA GLU A 11 9.85 -7.47 15.74
C GLU A 11 10.79 -8.25 14.82
N SER A 12 10.26 -9.00 13.85
CA SER A 12 11.05 -9.72 12.84
C SER A 12 11.55 -8.84 11.68
N GLY A 13 11.08 -7.60 11.57
CA GLY A 13 11.31 -6.75 10.40
C GLY A 13 10.50 -7.14 9.15
N GLU A 14 9.70 -8.19 9.20
CA GLU A 14 8.89 -8.67 8.08
C GLU A 14 7.88 -7.62 7.61
N ARG A 15 7.38 -6.77 8.53
CA ARG A 15 6.52 -5.64 8.18
C ARG A 15 7.17 -4.67 7.20
N ASP A 16 8.46 -4.38 7.37
CA ASP A 16 9.17 -3.46 6.48
C ASP A 16 9.48 -4.12 5.13
N ARG A 17 9.83 -5.42 5.13
CA ARG A 17 9.96 -6.22 3.90
C ARG A 17 8.66 -6.23 3.09
N LEU A 18 7.51 -6.49 3.74
CA LEU A 18 6.20 -6.49 3.09
C LEU A 18 5.79 -5.11 2.57
N LYS A 19 6.15 -4.04 3.30
CA LYS A 19 5.93 -2.67 2.86
C LYS A 19 6.73 -2.35 1.59
N GLU A 20 7.98 -2.79 1.52
CA GLU A 20 8.83 -2.61 0.34
C GLU A 20 8.32 -3.44 -0.85
N LEU A 21 7.93 -4.69 -0.62
CA LEU A 21 7.29 -5.53 -1.64
C LEU A 21 6.04 -4.84 -2.23
N LEU A 22 5.14 -4.36 -1.37
CA LEU A 22 3.95 -3.62 -1.82
C LEU A 22 4.32 -2.39 -2.64
N ARG A 23 5.30 -1.60 -2.17
CA ARG A 23 5.77 -0.40 -2.87
C ARG A 23 6.28 -0.75 -4.27
N ASN A 24 7.10 -1.79 -4.39
CA ASN A 24 7.65 -2.22 -5.67
C ASN A 24 6.56 -2.69 -6.63
N ARG A 25 5.62 -3.52 -6.16
CA ARG A 25 4.49 -3.99 -6.98
C ARG A 25 3.60 -2.85 -7.48
N LEU A 26 3.34 -1.83 -6.64
CA LEU A 26 2.56 -0.66 -7.03
C LEU A 26 3.29 0.25 -8.04
N ILE A 27 4.63 0.24 -8.03
CA ILE A 27 5.43 0.94 -9.04
C ILE A 27 5.43 0.14 -10.34
N GLU A 28 5.73 -1.15 -10.28
CA GLU A 28 5.82 -2.05 -11.44
C GLU A 28 4.51 -2.14 -12.23
N CYS A 29 3.35 -2.17 -11.55
CA CYS A 29 2.05 -2.20 -12.23
C CYS A 29 1.57 -0.81 -12.70
N GLY A 30 2.36 0.25 -12.48
CA GLY A 30 2.05 1.61 -12.89
C GLY A 30 1.04 2.34 -12.00
N TRP A 31 0.59 1.74 -10.88
CA TRP A 31 -0.39 2.35 -9.97
C TRP A 31 0.08 3.72 -9.46
N LYS A 32 1.37 3.85 -9.11
CA LYS A 32 1.94 5.12 -8.65
C LYS A 32 1.83 6.23 -9.70
N ASP A 33 2.10 5.90 -10.96
CA ASP A 33 2.07 6.86 -12.05
C ASP A 33 0.64 7.26 -12.42
N GLN A 34 -0.29 6.30 -12.40
CA GLN A 34 -1.73 6.58 -12.56
C GLN A 34 -2.24 7.53 -11.47
N LEU A 35 -1.88 7.29 -10.21
CA LEU A 35 -2.32 8.15 -9.12
C LEU A 35 -1.70 9.55 -9.23
N LYS A 36 -0.42 9.63 -9.61
CA LYS A 36 0.26 10.92 -9.87
C LYS A 36 -0.37 11.68 -11.04
N ALA A 37 -0.76 11.00 -12.11
CA ALA A 37 -1.46 11.61 -13.24
C ALA A 37 -2.80 12.20 -12.77
N HIS A 38 -3.55 11.46 -11.97
CA HIS A 38 -4.81 11.93 -11.44
C HIS A 38 -4.66 13.12 -10.48
N CYS A 39 -3.63 13.13 -9.62
CA CYS A 39 -3.30 14.32 -8.81
C CYS A 39 -3.10 15.57 -9.67
N LYS A 40 -2.42 15.43 -10.83
CA LYS A 40 -2.16 16.55 -11.73
C LYS A 40 -3.44 17.05 -12.40
N GLU A 41 -4.37 16.15 -12.74
CA GLU A 41 -5.69 16.51 -13.28
C GLU A 41 -6.47 17.37 -12.28
N ILE A 42 -6.53 16.94 -11.02
CA ILE A 42 -7.20 17.69 -9.94
C ILE A 42 -6.62 19.10 -9.78
N ILE A 43 -5.28 19.20 -9.70
CA ILE A 43 -4.59 20.49 -9.57
C ILE A 43 -4.86 21.38 -10.79
N LYS A 44 -4.92 20.80 -11.99
CA LYS A 44 -5.21 21.54 -13.22
C LYS A 44 -6.65 22.05 -13.25
N GLU A 45 -7.61 21.25 -12.79
CA GLU A 45 -9.04 21.60 -12.78
C GLU A 45 -9.38 22.65 -11.73
N LYS A 46 -8.80 22.54 -10.53
CA LYS A 46 -9.09 23.46 -9.41
C LYS A 46 -8.18 24.68 -9.39
N GLY A 47 -7.00 24.59 -9.99
CA GLY A 47 -5.94 25.60 -9.88
C GLY A 47 -5.06 25.36 -8.65
N VAL A 48 -3.74 25.54 -8.82
CA VAL A 48 -2.75 25.24 -7.77
C VAL A 48 -2.92 26.09 -6.51
N GLU A 49 -3.44 27.31 -6.65
CA GLU A 49 -3.68 28.22 -5.52
C GLU A 49 -4.90 27.83 -4.68
N ASN A 50 -5.79 26.97 -5.21
CA ASN A 50 -7.06 26.59 -4.60
C ASN A 50 -7.03 25.17 -4.00
N VAL A 51 -5.87 24.50 -3.97
CA VAL A 51 -5.76 23.11 -3.54
C VAL A 51 -4.68 22.96 -2.47
N THR A 52 -5.09 22.49 -1.29
CA THR A 52 -4.14 22.09 -0.26
C THR A 52 -3.71 20.63 -0.43
N VAL A 53 -2.62 20.24 0.24
CA VAL A 53 -2.18 18.84 0.27
C VAL A 53 -3.25 17.94 0.89
N ASP A 54 -3.95 18.41 1.92
CA ASP A 54 -4.99 17.64 2.61
C ASP A 54 -6.21 17.42 1.70
N ASP A 55 -6.62 18.42 0.92
CA ASP A 55 -7.66 18.27 -0.09
C ASP A 55 -7.27 17.22 -1.13
N LEU A 56 -6.01 17.28 -1.59
CA LEU A 56 -5.48 16.32 -2.54
C LEU A 56 -5.51 14.91 -1.97
N ILE A 57 -5.09 14.73 -0.71
CA ILE A 57 -5.13 13.44 -0.01
C ILE A 57 -6.58 12.94 0.10
N ALA A 58 -7.51 13.79 0.49
CA ALA A 58 -8.93 13.43 0.64
C ALA A 58 -9.53 12.91 -0.67
N GLU A 59 -9.14 13.49 -1.81
CA GLU A 59 -9.65 13.09 -3.12
C GLU A 59 -8.94 11.87 -3.71
N ILE A 60 -7.61 11.78 -3.59
CA ILE A 60 -6.87 10.68 -4.20
C ILE A 60 -6.92 9.40 -3.38
N THR A 61 -7.15 9.47 -2.06
CA THR A 61 -7.12 8.29 -1.18
C THR A 61 -8.20 7.25 -1.54
N PRO A 62 -9.48 7.62 -1.74
CA PRO A 62 -10.51 6.67 -2.16
C PRO A 62 -10.15 5.97 -3.47
N LYS A 63 -9.73 6.73 -4.48
CA LYS A 63 -9.34 6.19 -5.79
C LYS A 63 -8.11 5.28 -5.66
N GLY A 64 -7.08 5.74 -4.95
CA GLY A 64 -5.87 4.97 -4.71
C GLY A 64 -6.16 3.62 -4.08
N ARG A 65 -7.04 3.56 -3.06
CA ARG A 65 -7.44 2.29 -2.43
C ARG A 65 -8.25 1.39 -3.37
N ALA A 66 -9.15 1.97 -4.16
CA ALA A 66 -10.00 1.23 -5.09
C ALA A 66 -9.21 0.63 -6.26
N THR A 67 -8.15 1.30 -6.72
CA THR A 67 -7.36 0.87 -7.88
C THR A 67 -6.22 -0.08 -7.56
N VAL A 68 -5.98 -0.42 -6.29
CA VAL A 68 -4.98 -1.44 -5.94
C VAL A 68 -5.42 -2.80 -6.50
N PRO A 69 -4.64 -3.43 -7.40
CA PRO A 69 -4.95 -4.74 -7.95
C PRO A 69 -5.12 -5.82 -6.89
N ASP A 70 -6.14 -6.66 -7.04
CA ASP A 70 -6.39 -7.77 -6.11
C ASP A 70 -5.30 -8.83 -6.16
N SER A 71 -4.57 -8.96 -7.28
CA SER A 71 -3.40 -9.82 -7.38
C SER A 71 -2.33 -9.44 -6.35
N ILE A 72 -2.05 -8.15 -6.17
CA ILE A 72 -1.06 -7.65 -5.21
C ILE A 72 -1.55 -7.87 -3.77
N LYS A 73 -2.84 -7.67 -3.50
CA LYS A 73 -3.43 -7.97 -2.17
C LYS A 73 -3.30 -9.45 -1.83
N ARG A 74 -3.54 -10.33 -2.82
CA ARG A 74 -3.39 -11.78 -2.66
C ARG A 74 -1.94 -12.19 -2.43
N GLU A 75 -0.99 -11.62 -3.18
CA GLU A 75 0.46 -11.87 -2.99
C GLU A 75 0.90 -11.49 -1.58
N LEU A 76 0.54 -10.29 -1.10
CA LEU A 76 0.85 -9.88 0.28
C LEU A 76 0.26 -10.81 1.33
N LEU A 77 -1.00 -11.23 1.14
CA LEU A 77 -1.65 -12.16 2.06
C LEU A 77 -0.95 -13.53 2.08
N GLN A 78 -0.47 -13.99 0.93
CA GLN A 78 0.31 -15.23 0.83
C GLN A 78 1.65 -15.12 1.57
N GLU A 79 2.40 -14.03 1.39
CA GLU A 79 3.66 -13.80 2.12
C GLU A 79 3.44 -13.73 3.64
N ILE A 80 2.38 -13.05 4.10
CA ILE A 80 2.02 -13.03 5.53
C ILE A 80 1.73 -14.45 6.05
N ARG A 81 0.95 -15.25 5.29
CA ARG A 81 0.64 -16.64 5.68
C ARG A 81 1.88 -17.51 5.72
N LYS A 82 2.77 -17.36 4.74
CA LYS A 82 4.04 -18.08 4.66
C LYS A 82 4.92 -17.79 5.88
N PHE A 83 5.11 -16.50 6.19
CA PHE A 83 5.86 -16.10 7.38
C PHE A 83 5.27 -16.70 8.67
N LEU A 84 3.95 -16.62 8.84
CA LEU A 84 3.29 -17.17 10.04
C LEU A 84 3.43 -18.70 10.16
N ALA A 85 3.45 -19.42 9.04
CA ALA A 85 3.67 -20.87 9.02
C ALA A 85 5.13 -21.23 9.37
N GLU A 86 6.11 -20.50 8.82
CA GLU A 86 7.53 -20.70 9.12
C GLU A 86 7.84 -20.46 10.60
N GLN A 87 7.24 -19.42 11.20
CA GLN A 87 7.37 -19.15 12.64
C GLN A 87 6.77 -20.25 13.53
N GLN A 88 5.76 -20.98 13.05
CA GLN A 88 5.16 -22.11 13.78
C GLN A 88 6.00 -23.39 13.70
N CYS A 89 6.71 -23.62 12.59
CA CYS A 89 7.65 -24.76 12.47
C CYS A 89 9.00 -24.53 13.17
N SER A 90 9.31 -23.28 13.52
CA SER A 90 10.58 -22.90 14.15
C SER A 90 10.50 -22.84 15.69
N SER A 91 9.31 -23.13 16.25
CA SER A 91 9.01 -23.19 17.69
C SER A 91 8.76 -24.63 18.11
#